data_AF-A0A8H6I887-F1
#
_entry.id   AF-A0A8H6I887-F1
#
_cell.length_a   1.000
_cell.length_b   1.000
_cell.length_c   1.000
_cell.angle_alpha   90.00
_cell.angle_beta   90.00
_cell.angle_gamma   90.00
#
_symmetry.space_group_name_H-M   'P 1'
#
loop_
_entity.id
_entity.type
_entity.pdbx_description
1 polymer ?
#
loop_
_entity_poly.entity_id
_entity_poly.type
_entity_poly.pdbx_seq_one_letter_code
_entity_poly.pdbx_strand_id
1 'polypeptide(L)'
;INLILSASAPILPLMQFHSTIVQNYIAFHGVVILHQQTLARIGLINLPIDKIPAKTLRCLAKYEQRGFKMWNHLMVDHICNVDPRCAQTTRSLFDDHITHFKFPDFQYSQSAVLRQNEATIMHWRSRAANACESPSTEKHGFFLCNE
;
A
#
# COMPACT_ATOMS: atom_id res chain seq x y z
N ILE A 1 13.80 -7.39 -9.60
CA ILE A 1 12.70 -7.32 -8.61
C ILE A 1 13.36 -7.22 -7.25
N ASN A 2 12.91 -6.35 -6.35
CA ASN A 2 13.48 -6.27 -5.00
C ASN A 2 12.69 -7.24 -4.13
N LEU A 3 13.31 -8.32 -3.67
CA LEU A 3 12.71 -9.30 -2.77
C LEU A 3 13.33 -9.10 -1.38
N ILE A 4 12.48 -8.92 -0.37
CA ILE A 4 12.89 -8.93 1.05
C ILE A 4 12.38 -10.25 1.61
N LEU A 5 13.29 -11.14 2.01
CA LEU A 5 12.99 -12.46 2.55
C LEU A 5 13.24 -12.46 4.05
N SER A 6 12.32 -13.02 4.83
CA SER A 6 12.47 -13.20 6.27
C SER A 6 12.76 -14.66 6.62
N ALA A 7 13.64 -14.89 7.59
CA ALA A 7 14.11 -16.23 7.94
C ALA A 7 13.29 -16.91 9.05
N SER A 8 12.58 -16.15 9.90
CA SER A 8 12.04 -16.71 11.16
C SER A 8 10.65 -16.20 11.59
N ALA A 9 10.14 -15.13 10.99
CA ALA A 9 8.78 -14.63 11.20
C ALA A 9 8.33 -13.91 9.93
N PRO A 10 7.04 -13.91 9.54
CA PRO A 10 6.57 -13.08 8.44
C PRO A 10 6.96 -11.62 8.74
N ILE A 11 7.90 -11.06 7.96
CA ILE A 11 8.19 -9.63 8.07
C ILE A 11 6.90 -8.93 7.67
N LEU A 12 6.30 -8.21 8.61
CA LEU A 12 5.26 -7.23 8.30
C LEU A 12 5.77 -6.39 7.13
N PRO A 13 5.07 -6.39 5.97
CA PRO A 13 5.54 -5.67 4.80
C PRO A 13 5.86 -4.22 5.20
N LEU A 14 7.09 -3.77 4.93
CA LEU A 14 7.48 -2.39 5.20
C LEU A 14 6.73 -1.48 4.22
N MET A 15 5.54 -1.02 4.62
CA MET A 15 4.63 -0.24 3.77
C MET A 15 5.00 1.24 3.66
N GLN A 16 6.20 1.63 4.09
CA GLN A 16 6.66 3.02 4.13
C GLN A 16 7.13 3.54 2.76
N PHE A 17 6.37 3.24 1.71
CA PHE A 17 6.69 3.70 0.37
C PHE A 17 6.13 5.11 0.12
N HIS A 18 6.89 5.90 -0.63
CA HIS A 18 6.45 7.21 -1.14
C HIS A 18 5.45 7.10 -2.30
N SER A 19 5.11 5.87 -2.71
CA SER A 19 4.15 5.56 -3.77
C SER A 19 3.53 4.18 -3.55
N THR A 20 2.38 3.93 -4.17
CA THR A 20 1.66 2.65 -4.05
C THR A 20 2.19 1.52 -4.95
N ILE A 21 3.19 1.81 -5.79
CA ILE A 21 3.64 0.94 -6.91
C ILE A 21 4.12 -0.45 -6.47
N VAL A 22 4.59 -0.59 -5.23
CA VAL A 22 5.20 -1.83 -4.70
C VAL A 22 4.58 -2.27 -3.37
N GLN A 23 3.34 -1.87 -3.12
CA GLN A 23 2.61 -2.27 -1.92
C GLN A 23 1.92 -3.62 -2.15
N ASN A 24 2.74 -4.66 -2.30
CA ASN A 24 2.33 -6.04 -2.41
C ASN A 24 3.29 -6.93 -1.64
N TYR A 25 2.81 -8.07 -1.15
CA TYR A 25 3.63 -9.08 -0.51
C TYR A 25 3.28 -10.47 -1.03
N ILE A 26 4.20 -11.42 -0.79
CA ILE A 26 3.98 -12.83 -1.07
C ILE A 26 3.97 -13.52 0.29
N ALA A 27 2.90 -14.25 0.58
CA ALA A 27 2.75 -15.10 1.75
C ALA A 27 2.66 -16.56 1.31
N PHE A 28 2.67 -17.48 2.28
CA PHE A 28 2.57 -18.92 2.01
C PHE A 28 1.29 -19.30 1.25
N HIS A 29 0.24 -18.47 1.32
CA HIS A 29 -1.06 -18.72 0.70
C HIS A 29 -1.24 -18.03 -0.67
N GLY A 30 -0.34 -17.13 -1.07
CA GLY A 30 -0.46 -16.43 -2.36
C GLY A 30 0.21 -15.04 -2.41
N VAL A 31 -0.07 -14.33 -3.50
CA VAL A 31 0.36 -12.95 -3.71
C VAL A 31 -0.77 -11.99 -3.33
N VAL A 32 -0.48 -11.06 -2.42
CA VAL A 32 -1.45 -10.06 -1.94
C VAL A 32 -1.03 -8.68 -2.43
N ILE A 33 -1.94 -8.00 -3.12
CA ILE A 33 -1.76 -6.65 -3.65
C ILE A 33 -2.67 -5.71 -2.87
N LEU A 34 -2.05 -4.76 -2.16
CA LEU A 34 -2.74 -3.91 -1.17
C LEU A 34 -3.46 -2.72 -1.82
N HIS A 35 -3.10 -2.42 -3.06
CA HIS A 35 -3.67 -1.38 -3.89
C HIS A 35 -3.97 -1.93 -5.27
N GLN A 36 -5.25 -2.11 -5.59
CA GLN A 36 -5.72 -2.60 -6.90
C GLN A 36 -5.17 -1.78 -8.08
N GLN A 37 -4.83 -0.51 -7.88
CA GLN A 37 -4.23 0.38 -8.89
C GLN A 37 -2.91 -0.18 -9.44
N THR A 38 -2.17 -0.95 -8.65
CA THR A 38 -0.93 -1.60 -9.08
C THR A 38 -1.18 -2.58 -10.25
N LEU A 39 -2.35 -3.22 -10.31
CA LEU A 39 -2.72 -4.09 -11.43
C LEU A 39 -2.89 -3.32 -12.74
N ALA A 40 -3.41 -2.10 -12.66
CA ALA A 40 -3.54 -1.19 -13.80
C ALA A 40 -2.22 -0.47 -14.14
N ARG A 41 -1.10 -0.83 -13.49
CA ARG A 41 0.18 -0.12 -13.56
C ARG A 41 0.04 1.36 -13.23
N ILE A 42 -0.79 1.71 -12.25
CA ILE A 42 -0.94 3.08 -11.75
C ILE A 42 -0.23 3.20 -10.41
N GLY A 43 0.71 4.14 -10.32
CA GLY A 43 1.38 4.52 -9.09
C GLY A 43 0.78 5.80 -8.54
N LEU A 44 0.25 5.76 -7.32
CA LEU A 44 -0.21 6.97 -6.65
C LEU A 44 0.96 7.63 -5.95
N ILE A 45 1.20 8.90 -6.27
CA ILE A 45 2.10 9.78 -5.54
C ILE A 45 1.28 10.47 -4.47
N ASN A 46 1.66 10.25 -3.22
CA ASN A 46 0.96 10.81 -2.07
C ASN A 46 1.64 12.08 -1.53
N LEU A 47 2.74 12.53 -2.12
CA LEU A 47 3.43 13.75 -1.72
C LEU A 47 3.06 14.92 -2.64
N PRO A 48 2.95 16.15 -2.11
CA PRO A 48 2.89 17.35 -2.94
C PRO A 48 4.08 17.38 -3.90
N ILE A 49 3.84 17.74 -5.17
CA ILE A 49 4.85 17.68 -6.25
C ILE A 49 6.10 18.49 -5.91
N ASP A 50 5.92 19.66 -5.30
CA ASP A 50 6.96 20.57 -4.83
C ASP A 50 7.78 20.01 -3.65
N LYS A 51 7.28 18.97 -2.96
CA LYS A 51 7.91 18.36 -1.78
C LYS A 51 8.49 16.97 -2.05
N ILE A 52 8.51 16.50 -3.30
CA ILE A 52 9.08 15.19 -3.63
C ILE A 52 10.61 15.29 -3.65
N PRO A 53 11.33 14.54 -2.79
CA PRO A 53 12.80 14.55 -2.81
C PRO A 53 13.36 14.04 -4.15
N ALA A 54 14.49 14.59 -4.61
CA ALA A 54 15.12 14.20 -5.89
C ALA A 54 15.43 12.68 -5.98
N LYS A 55 15.79 12.05 -4.86
CA LYS A 55 15.98 10.59 -4.80
C LYS A 55 14.69 9.83 -5.09
N THR A 56 13.55 10.33 -4.60
CA THR A 56 12.22 9.75 -4.85
C THR A 56 11.81 9.95 -6.30
N LEU A 57 12.05 11.14 -6.90
CA LEU A 57 11.80 11.38 -8.32
C LEU A 57 12.53 10.37 -9.22
N ARG A 58 13.81 10.07 -8.94
CA ARG A 58 14.55 9.02 -9.67
C ARG A 58 13.90 7.65 -9.55
N CYS A 59 13.39 7.31 -8.35
CA CYS A 59 12.66 6.07 -8.14
C CYS A 59 11.34 6.03 -8.91
N LEU A 60 10.59 7.14 -8.96
CA LEU A 60 9.35 7.25 -9.73
C LEU A 60 9.61 7.10 -11.23
N ALA A 61 10.61 7.82 -11.76
CA ALA A 61 11.03 7.74 -13.16
C ALA A 61 11.39 6.30 -13.58
N LYS A 62 12.04 5.54 -12.70
CA LYS A 62 12.31 4.10 -12.92
C LYS A 62 11.04 3.27 -13.12
N TYR A 63 9.93 3.61 -12.44
CA TYR A 63 8.66 2.91 -12.63
C TYR A 63 7.89 3.40 -13.85
N GLU A 64 7.97 4.69 -14.18
CA GLU A 64 7.46 5.22 -15.44
C GLU A 64 8.09 4.52 -16.65
N GLN A 65 9.42 4.34 -16.63
CA GLN A 65 10.14 3.58 -17.66
C GLN A 65 9.68 2.10 -17.75
N ARG A 66 9.06 1.56 -16.71
CA ARG A 66 8.48 0.21 -16.68
C ARG A 66 7.00 0.19 -17.12
N GLY A 67 6.51 1.31 -17.64
CA GLY A 67 5.14 1.47 -18.12
C GLY A 67 4.11 1.73 -17.02
N PHE A 68 4.54 2.21 -15.84
CA PHE A 68 3.59 2.72 -14.87
C PHE A 68 3.19 4.17 -15.17
N LYS A 69 1.94 4.52 -14.93
CA LYS A 69 1.45 5.91 -14.94
C LYS A 69 1.47 6.46 -13.52
N MET A 70 2.21 7.54 -13.29
CA MET A 70 2.26 8.21 -11.99
C MET A 70 1.13 9.21 -11.87
N TRP A 71 0.26 9.05 -10.88
CA TRP A 71 -0.86 9.94 -10.61
C TRP A 71 -0.67 10.63 -9.27
N ASN A 72 -0.73 11.96 -9.25
CA ASN A 72 -0.77 12.70 -8.01
C ASN A 72 -2.21 12.69 -7.47
N HIS A 73 -2.46 11.87 -6.44
CA HIS A 73 -3.81 11.70 -5.91
C HIS A 73 -4.28 12.92 -5.11
N LEU A 74 -3.37 13.75 -4.61
CA LEU A 74 -3.69 14.97 -3.86
C LEU A 74 -4.38 16.05 -4.71
N MET A 75 -4.44 15.89 -6.03
CA MET A 75 -5.06 16.83 -6.96
C MET A 75 -6.48 16.44 -7.37
N VAL A 76 -7.04 15.39 -6.76
CA VAL A 76 -8.39 14.89 -7.06
C VAL A 76 -9.26 15.02 -5.82
N ASP A 77 -10.43 15.63 -5.97
CA ASP A 77 -11.44 15.70 -4.93
C ASP A 77 -11.79 14.28 -4.44
N HIS A 78 -11.71 14.08 -3.14
CA HIS A 78 -12.03 12.81 -2.51
C HIS A 78 -12.48 13.04 -1.07
N ILE A 79 -13.15 12.04 -0.49
CA ILE A 79 -13.55 12.09 0.92
C ILE A 79 -12.42 11.49 1.76
N CYS A 80 -11.71 12.34 2.55
CA CYS A 80 -10.65 11.84 3.44
C CYS A 80 -11.23 10.77 4.40
N ASN A 81 -10.44 9.75 4.75
CA ASN A 81 -10.82 8.58 5.57
C ASN A 81 -11.80 7.58 4.92
N VAL A 82 -12.35 7.87 3.73
CA VAL A 82 -13.28 6.97 3.03
C VAL A 82 -12.68 6.47 1.73
N ASP A 83 -12.06 7.34 0.93
CA ASP A 83 -11.46 6.90 -0.34
C ASP A 83 -10.27 5.95 -0.05
N PRO A 84 -10.23 4.73 -0.63
CA PRO A 84 -9.12 3.79 -0.41
C PRO A 84 -7.75 4.31 -0.87
N ARG A 85 -7.74 5.36 -1.70
CA ARG A 85 -6.54 6.02 -2.23
C ARG A 85 -6.10 7.19 -1.35
N CYS A 86 -6.98 7.68 -0.49
CA CYS A 86 -6.66 8.77 0.42
C CYS A 86 -5.55 8.37 1.39
N ALA A 87 -4.63 9.29 1.66
CA ALA A 87 -3.53 9.08 2.60
C ALA A 87 -3.98 8.98 4.07
N GLN A 88 -5.19 9.46 4.40
CA GLN A 88 -5.78 9.36 5.74
C GLN A 88 -6.55 8.07 5.99
N THR A 89 -6.98 7.39 4.93
CA THR A 89 -7.77 6.17 5.07
C THR A 89 -6.92 5.07 5.69
N THR A 90 -7.31 4.61 6.88
CA THR A 90 -6.76 3.40 7.48
C THR A 90 -7.24 2.21 6.68
N ARG A 91 -6.28 1.45 6.17
CA ARG A 91 -6.50 0.25 5.38
C ARG A 91 -6.19 -0.97 6.24
N SER A 92 -6.89 -2.07 5.98
CA SER A 92 -6.68 -3.36 6.64
C SER A 92 -6.62 -4.47 5.58
N LEU A 93 -6.11 -5.65 5.93
CA LEU A 93 -6.15 -6.78 5.01
C LEU A 93 -7.58 -7.28 4.72
N PHE A 94 -8.61 -6.83 5.45
CA PHE A 94 -10.00 -7.16 5.16
C PHE A 94 -10.68 -6.21 4.18
N ASP A 95 -10.01 -5.16 3.71
CA ASP A 95 -10.60 -4.21 2.78
C ASP A 95 -10.93 -4.86 1.43
N ASP A 96 -12.05 -4.43 0.84
CA ASP A 96 -12.51 -4.87 -0.49
C ASP A 96 -11.59 -4.43 -1.64
N HIS A 97 -10.66 -3.51 -1.37
CA HIS A 97 -9.72 -2.96 -2.34
C HIS A 97 -8.38 -3.71 -2.39
N ILE A 98 -8.35 -4.94 -1.89
CA ILE A 98 -7.17 -5.81 -1.90
C ILE A 98 -7.38 -6.94 -2.89
N THR A 99 -6.36 -7.23 -3.67
CA THR A 99 -6.38 -8.39 -4.58
C THR A 99 -5.53 -9.50 -4.00
N HIS A 100 -6.06 -10.72 -4.01
CA HIS A 100 -5.37 -11.91 -3.54
C HIS A 100 -5.32 -12.98 -4.62
N PHE A 101 -4.14 -13.18 -5.19
CA PHE A 101 -3.86 -14.27 -6.11
C PHE A 101 -3.38 -15.48 -5.30
N LYS A 102 -4.33 -16.36 -4.97
CA LYS A 102 -4.09 -17.56 -4.17
C LYS A 102 -3.24 -18.56 -4.95
N PHE A 103 -2.34 -19.25 -4.27
CA PHE A 103 -1.68 -20.42 -4.85
C PHE A 103 -2.68 -21.57 -5.03
N PRO A 104 -2.42 -22.52 -5.94
CA PRO A 104 -3.36 -23.59 -6.28
C PRO A 104 -3.92 -24.34 -5.06
N ASP A 105 -3.06 -24.62 -4.07
CA ASP A 105 -3.43 -25.36 -2.86
C ASP A 105 -4.47 -24.65 -1.98
N PHE A 106 -4.63 -23.33 -2.14
CA PHE A 106 -5.53 -22.49 -1.35
C PHE A 106 -6.71 -21.94 -2.17
N GLN A 107 -6.90 -22.39 -3.41
CA GLN A 107 -7.90 -21.83 -4.33
C GLN A 107 -9.34 -21.88 -3.77
N TYR A 108 -9.66 -22.90 -2.98
CA TYR A 108 -10.99 -23.08 -2.38
C TYR A 108 -11.12 -22.44 -0.99
N SER A 109 -10.01 -22.06 -0.35
CA SER A 109 -10.01 -21.39 0.94
C SER A 109 -10.48 -19.94 0.80
N GLN A 110 -11.25 -19.46 1.79
CA GLN A 110 -11.70 -18.07 1.82
C GLN A 110 -10.54 -17.13 2.16
N SER A 111 -10.41 -16.02 1.43
CA SER A 111 -9.32 -15.04 1.63
C SER A 111 -9.33 -14.39 3.01
N ALA A 112 -10.49 -14.25 3.64
CA ALA A 112 -10.59 -13.73 5.01
C ALA A 112 -9.96 -14.68 6.03
N VAL A 113 -10.20 -15.99 5.88
CA VAL A 113 -9.65 -17.03 6.75
C VAL A 113 -8.12 -17.10 6.60
N LEU A 114 -7.61 -17.11 5.37
CA LEU A 114 -6.17 -17.21 5.10
C LEU A 114 -5.36 -16.05 5.69
N ARG A 115 -5.96 -14.86 5.75
CA ARG A 115 -5.31 -13.63 6.20
C ARG A 115 -5.68 -13.24 7.62
N GLN A 116 -6.50 -14.03 8.33
CA GLN A 116 -7.10 -13.60 9.59
C GLN A 116 -6.06 -13.16 10.63
N ASN A 117 -5.01 -13.96 10.80
CA ASN A 117 -3.91 -13.65 11.73
C ASN A 117 -3.07 -12.45 11.29
N GLU A 118 -2.94 -12.21 9.98
CA GLU A 118 -2.19 -11.08 9.45
C GLU A 118 -3.02 -9.79 9.58
N ALA A 119 -4.32 -9.90 9.36
CA ALA A 119 -5.26 -8.79 9.31
C ALA A 119 -5.53 -8.15 10.67
N THR A 120 -5.41 -8.91 11.76
CA THR A 120 -5.52 -8.38 13.13
C THR A 120 -4.35 -7.48 13.52
N ILE A 121 -3.22 -7.59 12.82
CA ILE A 121 -1.98 -6.88 13.16
C ILE A 121 -1.68 -5.80 12.10
N MET A 122 -2.04 -6.06 10.85
CA MET A 122 -1.65 -5.25 9.70
C MET A 122 -2.72 -4.23 9.33
N HIS A 123 -2.60 -3.05 9.94
CA HIS A 123 -3.26 -1.83 9.49
C HIS A 123 -2.23 -0.87 8.89
N TRP A 124 -2.59 -0.13 7.86
CA TRP A 124 -1.69 0.85 7.26
C TRP A 124 -2.41 2.07 6.72
N ARG A 125 -1.66 3.15 6.52
CA ARG A 125 -2.10 4.33 5.78
C ARG A 125 -1.07 4.63 4.71
N SER A 126 -1.45 5.41 3.70
CA SER A 126 -0.45 5.91 2.75
C SER A 126 0.38 7.00 3.40
N ARG A 127 1.70 6.99 3.15
CA ARG A 127 2.60 8.05 3.64
C ARG A 127 2.16 9.39 3.04
N ALA A 128 2.09 10.43 3.89
CA ALA A 128 1.61 11.79 3.61
C ALA A 128 0.12 12.06 3.91
N ALA A 129 -0.42 11.41 4.94
CA ALA A 129 -1.63 11.85 5.64
C ALA A 129 -1.69 13.39 5.82
N ASN A 130 -0.56 13.99 6.21
CA ASN A 130 -0.42 15.43 6.45
C ASN A 130 -0.56 16.32 5.18
N ALA A 131 -0.65 15.71 4.00
CA ALA A 131 -0.92 16.40 2.75
C ALA A 131 -2.38 16.22 2.27
N CYS A 132 -3.22 15.42 2.96
CA CYS A 132 -4.68 15.44 2.77
C CYS A 132 -5.24 16.77 3.27
N GLU A 133 -6.42 17.14 2.79
CA GLU A 133 -7.17 18.32 3.23
C GLU A 133 -7.42 18.33 4.75
N SER A 134 -7.52 17.15 5.36
CA SER A 134 -7.50 16.94 6.81
C SER A 134 -6.11 16.44 7.23
N PRO A 135 -5.17 17.29 7.63
CA PRO A 135 -3.85 16.85 8.05
C PRO A 135 -3.93 16.06 9.36
N SER A 136 -3.23 14.93 9.42
CA SER A 136 -3.08 14.16 10.66
C SER A 136 -1.98 14.81 11.52
N THR A 137 -2.12 14.72 12.85
CA THR A 137 -1.03 15.05 13.78
C THR A 137 0.07 13.98 13.76
N GLU A 138 -0.18 12.81 13.17
CA GLU A 138 0.75 11.69 13.10
C GLU A 138 1.85 11.94 12.05
N LYS A 139 3.11 11.93 12.49
CA LYS A 139 4.28 12.17 11.64
C LYS A 139 4.76 10.92 10.90
N HIS A 140 4.27 9.74 11.31
CA HIS A 140 4.70 8.45 10.79
C HIS A 140 3.56 7.82 9.99
N GLY A 141 3.78 7.56 8.70
CA GLY A 141 2.77 6.97 7.79
C GLY A 141 2.44 5.50 8.05
N PHE A 142 2.72 5.00 9.25
CA PHE A 142 2.45 3.66 9.71
C PHE A 142 2.29 3.68 11.22
N PHE A 143 1.24 3.03 11.72
CA PHE A 143 1.10 2.64 13.10
C PHE A 143 0.81 1.13 13.09
N LEU A 144 1.60 0.37 13.85
CA LEU A 144 1.08 -0.92 14.32
C LEU A 144 -0.05 -0.54 15.26
N CYS A 145 -1.26 -1.00 14.97
CA CYS A 145 -2.28 -1.07 15.99
C CYS A 145 -1.80 -2.13 17.00
N ASN A 146 -0.97 -1.71 17.96
CA ASN A 146 -0.86 -2.45 19.19
C ASN A 146 -2.12 -2.10 19.97
N GLU A 147 -2.94 -3.10 20.28
CA GLU A 147 -3.96 -2.99 21.32
C GLU A 147 -3.31 -2.61 22.67
#